data_AF-A0A2V8EZ82-F1
#
_entry.id   AF-A0A2V8EZ82-F1
#
_cell.length_a   1.000
_cell.length_b   1.000
_cell.length_c   1.000
_cell.angle_alpha   90.00
_cell.angle_beta   90.00
_cell.angle_gamma   90.00
#
_symmetry.space_group_name_H-M   'P 1'
#
loop_
_entity.id
_entity.type
_entity.pdbx_description
1 polymer ?
#
loop_
_entity_poly.entity_id
_entity_poly.type
_entity_poly.pdbx_seq_one_letter_code
_entity_poly.pdbx_strand_id
1 'polypeptide(L)'
;MSPTSRRGWLAVMLLLAMTVSARAQSFGFPWWRDAQFQKDLSLTNDQSARIDTVFQATISLLRQKRQELDQQEAELSRLIAANADEATVVRQVDKVEGVRASLNKHRTLMLLRMRQVLSPDQRVKLNKLYEERQKDQKDKATDKKRPDNMQGSEE
;
A
#
# COMPACT_ATOMS: atom_id res chain seq x y z
N MET A 1 -27.43 40.67 -21.59
CA MET A 1 -26.45 40.72 -20.48
C MET A 1 -26.50 39.41 -19.72
N SER A 2 -25.32 38.89 -19.38
CA SER A 2 -25.02 37.54 -18.89
C SER A 2 -25.61 37.17 -17.52
N PRO A 3 -26.01 35.90 -17.29
CA PRO A 3 -26.03 35.32 -15.97
C PRO A 3 -24.68 34.65 -15.66
N THR A 4 -24.02 35.18 -14.63
CA THR A 4 -22.82 34.64 -13.99
C THR A 4 -23.17 33.42 -13.14
N SER A 5 -22.77 32.21 -13.57
CA SER A 5 -22.68 31.02 -12.70
C SER A 5 -21.92 29.89 -13.41
N ARG A 6 -20.64 30.13 -13.72
CA ARG A 6 -19.72 29.10 -14.24
C ARG A 6 -18.34 29.26 -13.61
N ARG A 7 -18.26 29.28 -12.27
CA ARG A 7 -16.97 29.39 -11.56
C ARG A 7 -16.77 28.44 -10.38
N GLY A 8 -17.76 27.62 -10.03
CA GLY A 8 -17.68 26.73 -8.85
C GLY A 8 -17.36 25.25 -9.12
N TRP A 9 -17.50 24.76 -10.35
CA TRP A 9 -17.54 23.31 -10.60
C TRP A 9 -16.23 22.67 -11.10
N LEU A 10 -15.20 23.44 -11.42
CA LEU A 10 -13.92 22.87 -11.88
C LEU A 10 -12.95 22.55 -10.74
N ALA A 11 -13.14 23.08 -9.53
CA ALA A 11 -12.26 22.79 -8.39
C ALA A 11 -12.61 21.47 -7.66
N VAL A 12 -13.81 20.91 -7.88
CA VAL A 12 -14.28 19.71 -7.14
C VAL A 12 -13.94 18.40 -7.87
N MET A 13 -13.70 18.42 -9.18
CA MET A 13 -13.46 17.20 -9.96
C MET A 13 -12.00 16.71 -9.97
N LEU A 14 -11.04 17.50 -9.44
CA LEU A 14 -9.64 17.07 -9.26
C LEU A 14 -9.26 16.90 -7.78
N LEU A 15 -10.25 16.67 -6.91
CA LEU A 15 -10.03 16.30 -5.51
C LEU A 15 -10.26 14.81 -5.23
N LEU A 16 -10.46 14.00 -6.27
CA LEU A 16 -10.63 12.54 -6.14
C LEU A 16 -9.36 11.74 -6.48
N ALA A 17 -8.18 12.29 -6.21
CA ALA A 17 -6.92 11.53 -6.21
C ALA A 17 -6.17 11.57 -4.85
N MET A 18 -6.79 12.12 -3.80
CA MET A 18 -6.18 12.22 -2.47
C MET A 18 -7.07 11.64 -1.38
N THR A 19 -7.16 10.31 -1.33
CA THR A 19 -7.59 9.63 -0.10
C THR A 19 -6.76 8.39 0.16
N VAL A 20 -5.56 8.56 0.72
CA VAL A 20 -5.13 7.81 1.91
C VAL A 20 -4.17 8.72 2.69
N SER A 21 -4.71 9.57 3.57
CA SER A 21 -3.93 10.07 4.70
C SER A 21 -3.41 8.87 5.48
N ALA A 22 -2.09 8.78 5.59
CA ALA A 22 -1.30 7.92 6.47
C ALA A 22 -2.09 6.93 7.34
N ARG A 23 -2.60 5.84 6.76
CA ARG A 23 -2.50 4.57 7.50
C ARG A 23 -1.00 4.38 7.67
N ALA A 24 -0.51 4.19 8.90
CA ALA A 24 0.84 3.72 9.13
C ALA A 24 1.06 2.51 8.18
N GLN A 25 1.70 2.76 7.04
CA GLN A 25 1.74 1.79 5.97
C GLN A 25 2.79 0.78 6.40
N SER A 26 2.34 -0.27 7.05
CA SER A 26 3.19 -1.40 7.36
C SER A 26 3.76 -1.92 6.04
N PHE A 27 5.04 -2.27 6.04
CA PHE A 27 5.71 -2.87 4.88
C PHE A 27 5.27 -4.32 4.63
N GLY A 28 4.02 -4.62 4.99
CA GLY A 28 3.48 -5.95 5.15
C GLY A 28 3.64 -6.47 6.58
N PHE A 29 2.91 -7.54 6.86
CA PHE A 29 3.09 -8.38 8.03
C PHE A 29 4.43 -9.15 7.92
N PRO A 30 5.30 -9.13 8.96
CA PRO A 30 6.61 -9.79 8.92
C PRO A 30 6.50 -11.31 9.10
N TRP A 31 5.90 -11.98 8.12
CA TRP A 31 5.55 -13.39 8.14
C TRP A 31 6.72 -14.35 8.43
N TRP A 32 7.95 -14.00 8.08
CA TRP A 32 9.12 -14.85 8.37
C TRP A 32 9.49 -14.91 9.86
N ARG A 33 8.93 -14.02 10.67
CA ARG A 33 9.07 -14.02 12.14
C ARG A 33 7.88 -14.68 12.84
N ASP A 34 6.83 -15.01 12.11
CA ASP A 34 5.62 -15.59 12.67
C ASP A 34 5.80 -17.11 12.87
N ALA A 35 5.51 -17.60 14.07
CA ALA A 35 5.76 -18.99 14.45
C ALA A 35 4.96 -19.98 13.59
N GLN A 36 3.73 -19.63 13.21
CA GLN A 36 2.90 -20.48 12.36
C GLN A 36 3.49 -20.56 10.94
N PHE A 37 3.88 -19.44 10.36
CA PHE A 37 4.56 -19.41 9.05
C PHE A 37 5.89 -20.16 9.08
N GLN A 38 6.68 -20.01 10.14
CA GLN A 38 7.93 -20.75 10.29
C GLN A 38 7.71 -22.26 10.32
N LYS A 39 6.69 -22.71 11.05
CA LYS A 39 6.30 -24.12 11.12
C LYS A 39 5.81 -24.64 9.77
N ASP A 40 4.83 -23.97 9.16
CA ASP A 40 4.16 -24.45 7.94
C ASP A 40 5.08 -24.46 6.71
N LEU A 41 6.02 -23.51 6.66
CA LEU A 41 7.05 -23.44 5.63
C LEU A 41 8.28 -24.29 5.96
N SER A 42 8.37 -24.82 7.18
CA SER A 42 9.57 -25.46 7.70
C SER A 42 10.80 -24.57 7.48
N LEU A 43 10.67 -23.29 7.80
CA LEU A 43 11.74 -22.29 7.65
C LEU A 43 12.87 -22.64 8.62
N THR A 44 14.10 -22.70 8.09
CA THR A 44 15.27 -22.81 8.95
C THR A 44 15.57 -21.46 9.62
N ASN A 45 16.29 -21.49 10.74
CA ASN A 45 16.76 -20.27 11.41
C ASN A 45 17.62 -19.42 10.47
N ASP A 46 18.46 -20.04 9.64
CA ASP A 46 19.27 -19.36 8.61
C ASP A 46 18.40 -18.65 7.58
N GLN A 47 17.36 -19.32 7.05
CA GLN A 47 16.44 -18.71 6.08
C GLN A 47 15.72 -17.50 6.69
N SER A 48 15.19 -17.64 7.91
CA SER A 48 14.52 -16.55 8.61
C SER A 48 15.46 -15.36 8.84
N ALA A 49 16.71 -15.62 9.27
CA ALA A 49 17.72 -14.58 9.48
C ALA A 49 18.08 -13.86 8.17
N ARG A 50 18.29 -14.60 7.08
CA ARG A 50 18.61 -14.02 5.76
C ARG A 50 17.47 -13.17 5.19
N ILE A 51 16.23 -13.62 5.35
CA ILE A 51 15.06 -12.83 4.97
C ILE A 51 15.01 -11.54 5.78
N ASP A 52 15.30 -11.61 7.08
CA ASP A 52 15.37 -10.44 7.94
C ASP A 52 16.43 -9.44 7.49
N THR A 53 17.63 -9.92 7.18
CA THR A 53 18.72 -9.07 6.66
C THR A 53 18.31 -8.35 5.37
N VAL A 54 17.69 -9.06 4.41
CA VAL A 54 17.20 -8.45 3.16
C VAL A 54 16.17 -7.35 3.44
N PHE A 55 15.25 -7.61 4.37
CA PHE A 55 14.23 -6.66 4.77
C PHE A 55 14.85 -5.42 5.44
N GLN A 56 15.70 -5.60 6.45
CA GLN A 56 16.35 -4.49 7.17
C GLN A 56 17.22 -3.63 6.26
N ALA A 57 17.91 -4.24 5.29
CA ALA A 57 18.73 -3.50 4.32
C ALA A 57 17.91 -2.53 3.44
N THR A 58 16.60 -2.75 3.27
CA THR A 58 15.77 -1.95 2.35
C THR A 58 14.71 -1.12 3.09
N ILE A 59 14.32 -1.50 4.31
CA ILE A 59 13.17 -0.90 5.01
C ILE A 59 13.33 0.60 5.29
N SER A 60 14.53 1.03 5.70
CA SER A 60 14.82 2.43 6.00
C SER A 60 14.73 3.29 4.73
N LEU A 61 15.24 2.81 3.61
CA LEU A 61 15.14 3.48 2.32
C LEU A 61 13.68 3.63 1.87
N LEU A 62 12.87 2.58 2.04
CA LEU A 62 11.45 2.65 1.67
C LEU A 62 10.69 3.65 2.54
N ARG A 63 11.02 3.77 3.83
CA ARG A 63 10.45 4.80 4.72
C ARG A 63 10.79 6.20 4.24
N GLN A 64 12.06 6.44 3.92
CA GLN A 64 12.52 7.72 3.41
C GLN A 64 11.82 8.08 2.08
N LYS A 65 11.77 7.15 1.12
CA LYS A 65 11.07 7.37 -0.16
C LYS A 65 9.59 7.61 0.00
N ARG A 66 8.96 7.02 1.02
CA ARG A 66 7.56 7.27 1.32
C ARG A 66 7.36 8.70 1.82
N GLN A 67 8.19 9.16 2.74
CA GLN A 67 8.16 10.55 3.21
C GLN A 67 8.41 11.53 2.05
N GLU A 68 9.36 11.21 1.17
CA GLU A 68 9.63 12.00 -0.04
C GLU A 68 8.39 12.03 -0.96
N LEU A 69 7.73 10.89 -1.18
CA LEU A 69 6.50 10.82 -1.97
C LEU A 69 5.40 11.69 -1.36
N ASP A 70 5.16 11.56 -0.06
CA ASP A 70 4.15 12.34 0.66
C ASP A 70 4.44 13.87 0.53
N GLN A 71 5.71 14.27 0.55
CA GLN A 71 6.12 15.67 0.33
C GLN A 71 5.87 16.14 -1.12
N GLN A 72 6.24 15.33 -2.12
CA GLN A 72 6.02 15.69 -3.53
C GLN A 72 4.53 15.75 -3.88
N GLU A 73 3.72 14.85 -3.30
CA GLU A 73 2.26 14.86 -3.45
C GLU A 73 1.65 16.11 -2.80
N ALA A 74 2.08 16.48 -1.59
CA ALA A 74 1.61 17.72 -0.95
C ALA A 74 1.99 18.98 -1.74
N GLU A 75 3.18 19.02 -2.34
CA GLU A 75 3.61 20.10 -3.21
C GLU A 75 2.75 20.19 -4.47
N LEU A 76 2.44 19.06 -5.10
CA LEU A 76 1.54 19.01 -6.26
C LEU A 76 0.16 19.59 -5.90
N SER A 77 -0.41 19.20 -4.75
CA SER A 77 -1.67 19.74 -4.24
C SER A 77 -1.62 21.26 -4.09
N ARG A 78 -0.52 21.77 -3.52
CA ARG A 78 -0.32 23.21 -3.32
C ARG A 78 -0.25 23.96 -4.65
N LEU A 79 0.49 23.45 -5.64
CA LEU A 79 0.62 24.08 -6.95
C LEU A 79 -0.72 24.14 -7.70
N ILE A 80 -1.50 23.07 -7.64
CA ILE A 80 -2.85 23.03 -8.22
C ILE A 80 -3.76 24.07 -7.53
N ALA A 81 -3.77 24.11 -6.19
CA ALA A 81 -4.57 25.07 -5.43
C ALA A 81 -4.16 26.53 -5.71
N ALA A 82 -2.89 26.77 -5.99
CA ALA A 82 -2.36 28.08 -6.37
C ALA A 82 -2.61 28.48 -7.83
N ASN A 83 -3.28 27.63 -8.63
CA ASN A 83 -3.46 27.81 -10.07
C ASN A 83 -2.13 28.03 -10.82
N ALA A 84 -1.10 27.25 -10.46
CA ALA A 84 0.17 27.26 -11.19
C ALA A 84 -0.03 26.91 -12.68
N ASP A 85 0.88 27.37 -13.53
CA ASP A 85 0.85 27.05 -14.95
C ASP A 85 0.99 25.54 -15.20
N GLU A 86 0.45 25.07 -16.32
CA GLU A 86 0.43 23.65 -16.70
C GLU A 86 1.83 23.04 -16.72
N ALA A 87 2.83 23.75 -17.26
CA ALA A 87 4.19 23.22 -17.35
C ALA A 87 4.79 23.01 -15.95
N THR A 88 4.49 23.88 -14.99
CA THR A 88 4.88 23.70 -13.59
C THR A 88 4.20 22.50 -12.94
N VAL A 89 2.90 22.31 -13.18
CA VAL A 89 2.16 21.15 -12.67
C VAL A 89 2.72 19.84 -13.25
N VAL A 90 2.94 19.78 -14.57
CA VAL A 90 3.52 18.61 -15.25
C VAL A 90 4.88 18.23 -14.67
N ARG A 91 5.79 19.20 -14.48
CA ARG A 91 7.10 18.94 -13.85
C ARG A 91 6.97 18.38 -12.44
N GLN A 92 5.96 18.80 -11.68
CA GLN A 92 5.74 18.28 -10.34
C GLN A 92 5.14 16.87 -10.37
N VAL A 93 4.24 16.57 -11.32
CA VAL A 93 3.74 15.21 -11.59
C VAL A 93 4.90 14.27 -11.90
N ASP A 94 5.83 14.66 -12.77
CA ASP A 94 7.00 13.84 -13.12
C ASP A 94 7.86 13.49 -11.88
N LYS A 95 8.02 14.42 -10.94
CA LYS A 95 8.70 14.14 -9.66
C LYS A 95 7.92 13.14 -8.82
N VAL A 96 6.61 13.34 -8.66
CA VAL A 96 5.74 12.41 -7.90
C VAL A 96 5.85 11.00 -8.47
N GLU A 97 5.69 10.85 -9.79
CA GLU A 97 5.76 9.56 -10.45
C GLU A 97 7.18 8.96 -10.40
N GLY A 98 8.22 9.79 -10.50
CA GLY A 98 9.61 9.35 -10.33
C GLY A 98 9.88 8.73 -8.95
N VAL A 99 9.43 9.39 -7.88
CA VAL A 99 9.57 8.88 -6.51
C VAL A 99 8.73 7.62 -6.31
N ARG A 100 7.49 7.60 -6.82
CA ARG A 100 6.59 6.44 -6.75
C ARG A 100 7.17 5.21 -7.46
N ALA A 101 7.68 5.39 -8.68
CA ALA A 101 8.35 4.33 -9.43
C ALA A 101 9.59 3.81 -8.69
N SER A 102 10.39 4.72 -8.12
CA SER A 102 11.56 4.36 -7.33
C SER A 102 11.19 3.53 -6.09
N LEU A 103 10.16 3.95 -5.34
CA LEU A 103 9.65 3.23 -4.17
C LEU A 103 9.19 1.82 -4.55
N ASN A 104 8.38 1.70 -5.61
CA ASN A 104 7.87 0.42 -6.10
C ASN A 104 8.99 -0.52 -6.52
N LYS A 105 10.00 -0.01 -7.26
CA LYS A 105 11.17 -0.79 -7.67
C LYS A 105 11.90 -1.39 -6.48
N HIS A 106 12.22 -0.59 -5.47
CA HIS A 106 12.94 -1.07 -4.28
C HIS A 106 12.12 -2.08 -3.49
N ARG A 107 10.81 -1.84 -3.33
CA ARG A 107 9.91 -2.78 -2.65
C ARG A 107 9.84 -4.11 -3.37
N THR A 108 9.66 -4.11 -4.69
CA THR A 108 9.60 -5.31 -5.52
C THR A 108 10.91 -6.10 -5.44
N LEU A 109 12.05 -5.43 -5.53
CA LEU A 109 13.36 -6.08 -5.43
C LEU A 109 13.60 -6.69 -4.04
N MET A 110 13.18 -6.02 -2.97
CA MET A 110 13.25 -6.58 -1.61
C MET A 110 12.42 -7.87 -1.52
N LEU A 111 11.16 -7.84 -1.95
CA LEU A 111 10.27 -9.00 -1.90
C LEU A 111 10.78 -10.15 -2.78
N LEU A 112 11.32 -9.85 -3.96
CA LEU A 112 11.94 -10.83 -4.85
C LEU A 112 13.13 -11.52 -4.17
N ARG A 113 14.03 -10.73 -3.55
CA ARG A 113 15.21 -11.26 -2.83
C ARG A 113 14.81 -12.10 -1.62
N MET A 114 13.79 -11.69 -0.86
CA MET A 114 13.24 -12.49 0.24
C MET A 114 12.70 -13.84 -0.28
N ARG A 115 11.93 -13.81 -1.38
CA ARG A 115 11.42 -15.04 -2.04
C ARG A 115 12.56 -15.95 -2.53
N GLN A 116 13.69 -15.39 -2.95
CA GLN A 116 14.85 -16.15 -3.42
C GLN A 116 15.55 -16.95 -2.32
N VAL A 117 15.39 -16.60 -1.04
CA VAL A 117 15.92 -17.39 0.10
C VAL A 117 15.16 -18.72 0.27
N LEU A 118 13.91 -18.78 -0.18
CA LEU A 118 13.06 -19.96 -0.08
C LEU A 118 13.37 -20.97 -1.20
N SER A 119 13.19 -22.25 -0.87
CA SER A 119 13.17 -23.33 -1.87
C SER A 119 11.94 -23.21 -2.79
N PRO A 120 11.94 -23.86 -3.98
CA PRO A 120 10.78 -23.89 -4.85
C PRO A 120 9.49 -24.35 -4.15
N ASP A 121 9.56 -25.42 -3.36
CA ASP A 121 8.41 -25.97 -2.63
C ASP A 121 7.89 -25.01 -1.55
N GLN A 122 8.81 -24.35 -0.82
CA GLN A 122 8.45 -23.34 0.17
C GLN A 122 7.73 -22.15 -0.48
N ARG A 123 8.11 -21.75 -1.71
CA ARG A 123 7.43 -20.66 -2.44
C ARG A 123 5.99 -21.05 -2.80
N VAL A 124 5.76 -22.30 -3.22
CA VAL A 124 4.42 -22.80 -3.50
C VAL A 124 3.57 -22.82 -2.23
N LYS A 125 4.11 -23.32 -1.11
CA LYS A 125 3.41 -23.30 0.19
C LYS A 125 3.09 -21.89 0.66
N LEU A 126 4.04 -20.95 0.54
CA LEU A 126 3.85 -19.56 0.93
C LEU A 126 2.69 -18.90 0.17
N ASN A 127 2.57 -19.16 -1.14
CA ASN A 127 1.45 -18.65 -1.93
C ASN A 127 0.10 -19.16 -1.42
N LYS A 128 0.00 -20.46 -1.10
CA LYS A 128 -1.22 -21.05 -0.54
C LYS A 128 -1.61 -20.43 0.81
N LEU A 129 -0.64 -20.26 1.72
CA LEU A 129 -0.87 -19.60 3.01
C LEU A 129 -1.38 -18.16 2.86
N TYR A 130 -0.92 -17.44 1.84
CA TYR A 130 -1.45 -16.10 1.54
C TYR A 130 -2.87 -16.11 0.98
N GLU A 131 -3.20 -17.09 0.12
CA GLU A 131 -4.54 -17.24 -0.43
C GLU A 131 -5.55 -17.60 0.66
N GLU A 132 -5.20 -18.53 1.56
CA GLU A 132 -6.00 -18.92 2.72
C GLU A 132 -6.26 -17.73 3.64
N ARG A 133 -5.21 -17.01 4.05
CA ARG A 133 -5.35 -15.82 4.89
C ARG A 133 -6.18 -14.72 4.22
N GLN A 134 -6.10 -14.56 2.90
CA GLN A 134 -6.93 -13.60 2.18
C GLN A 134 -8.41 -14.00 2.18
N LYS A 135 -8.73 -15.29 2.05
CA LYS A 135 -10.10 -15.79 2.17
C LYS A 135 -10.64 -15.55 3.58
N ASP A 136 -9.88 -15.93 4.61
CA ASP A 136 -10.27 -15.72 6.01
C ASP A 136 -10.57 -14.26 6.34
N GLN A 137 -9.77 -13.33 5.79
CA GLN A 137 -10.01 -11.90 5.98
C GLN A 137 -11.27 -11.41 5.27
N LYS A 138 -11.57 -11.92 4.07
CA LYS A 138 -12.80 -11.60 3.35
C LYS A 138 -14.01 -12.12 4.10
N ASP A 139 -13.96 -13.36 4.57
CA ASP A 139 -15.08 -14.02 5.27
C ASP A 139 -15.41 -13.29 6.58
N LYS A 140 -14.39 -12.90 7.36
CA LYS A 140 -14.56 -12.07 8.56
C LYS A 140 -15.11 -10.68 8.26
N ALA A 141 -14.73 -10.08 7.15
CA ALA A 141 -15.25 -8.77 6.73
C ALA A 141 -16.71 -8.85 6.26
N THR A 142 -17.12 -9.96 5.65
CA THR A 142 -18.52 -10.20 5.25
C THR A 142 -19.41 -10.53 6.43
N ASP A 143 -18.91 -11.30 7.41
CA ASP A 143 -19.65 -11.64 8.63
C ASP A 143 -19.95 -10.39 9.48
N LYS A 144 -18.93 -9.54 9.70
CA LYS A 144 -19.08 -8.26 10.41
C LYS A 144 -20.07 -7.28 9.73
N LYS A 145 -20.38 -7.46 8.45
CA LYS A 145 -21.31 -6.62 7.68
C LYS A 145 -22.75 -7.12 7.67
N ARG A 146 -23.07 -8.29 8.26
CA ARG A 146 -24.45 -8.72 8.48
C ARG A 146 -24.97 -8.06 9.78
N PRO A 147 -25.81 -7.01 9.72
CA PRO A 147 -26.49 -6.53 10.92
C PRO A 147 -27.48 -7.60 11.41
N ASP A 148 -27.67 -7.69 12.72
CA ASP A 148 -28.72 -8.45 13.43
C ASP A 148 -30.12 -7.95 13.06
N ASN A 149 -30.50 -8.00 11.79
CA ASN A 149 -31.84 -7.67 11.34
C ASN A 149 -32.64 -8.95 11.11
N MET A 150 -32.79 -9.73 12.19
CA MET A 150 -33.72 -10.86 12.28
C MET A 150 -34.04 -11.19 13.74
N GLN A 151 -34.40 -10.18 14.53
CA GLN A 151 -35.10 -10.41 15.79
C GLN A 151 -36.09 -9.26 16.01
N GLY A 152 -37.39 -9.57 15.98
CA GLY A 152 -38.46 -8.64 16.36
C GLY A 152 -39.35 -8.16 15.21
N SER A 153 -40.04 -9.08 14.54
CA SER A 153 -41.34 -8.78 13.93
C SER A 153 -42.27 -9.97 14.13
N GLU A 154 -42.51 -10.28 15.40
CA GLU A 154 -43.72 -10.94 15.86
C GLU A 154 -44.27 -10.04 16.97
N GLU A 155 -45.21 -9.17 16.61
CA GLU A 155 -46.32 -8.69 17.44
C GLU A 155 -47.38 -8.04 16.53
#